data_AF-A0A938SIC4-F1
#
_entry.id   AF-A0A938SIC4-F1
#
_cell.length_a   1.000
_cell.length_b   1.000
_cell.length_c   1.000
_cell.angle_alpha   90.00
_cell.angle_beta   90.00
_cell.angle_gamma   90.00
#
_symmetry.space_group_name_H-M   'P 1'
#
loop_
_entity.id
_entity.type
_entity.pdbx_description
1 polymer ?
#
loop_
_entity_poly.entity_id
_entity_poly.type
_entity_poly.pdbx_seq_one_letter_code
_entity_poly.pdbx_strand_id
1 'polypeptide(L)'
;MSRHITLSCCLWAAVAVVASLCAPAAPGAGVDAGLVNSSFEAAPDAQGRVPGWEGNPGQLALVDVDHRGRRGPPAGEARPYGGKALAIAKGGAVSQTVPATAGRHYALTVLAHTRLIPEPEGDRFRSTGRLELTFLPSETKLRADMISPFGDSREFVDYFVGGQAPEGTQHVRVALSAPGSDVKVDDVQLVAHEDSYTHFALKRFCIDTAIVADGQPRTKIVLPESGAYDALGQRIAGHVRQLTGVDVPIVRDSAFDLCRDQRLDENLIALGHRSTNRVISDLYDLYYCILDLRYPGKGGSVVRSLHDPFGDGRNVLLVGASDDGGMKK
;
A
#
# COMPACT_ATOMS: atom_id res chain seq x y z
N MET A 1 13.74 -25.05 -29.68
CA MET A 1 14.54 -24.15 -28.80
C MET A 1 13.74 -22.88 -28.58
N SER A 2 13.01 -22.78 -27.47
CA SER A 2 12.19 -21.61 -27.13
C SER A 2 13.11 -20.46 -26.70
N ARG A 3 13.14 -19.37 -27.47
CA ARG A 3 13.91 -18.16 -27.13
C ARG A 3 13.01 -17.25 -26.30
N HIS A 4 13.16 -17.29 -24.99
CA HIS A 4 12.55 -16.34 -24.07
C HIS A 4 13.37 -15.05 -24.05
N ILE A 5 12.73 -13.89 -24.19
CA ILE A 5 13.36 -12.59 -23.96
C ILE A 5 12.84 -12.05 -22.63
N THR A 6 13.72 -12.00 -21.64
CA THR A 6 13.47 -11.44 -20.31
C THR A 6 14.46 -10.31 -20.07
N LEU A 7 13.97 -9.12 -19.76
CA LEU A 7 14.79 -7.98 -19.34
C LEU A 7 14.95 -8.03 -17.82
N SER A 8 16.16 -8.30 -17.33
CA SER A 8 16.51 -8.29 -15.91
C SER A 8 17.50 -7.16 -15.65
N CYS A 9 17.19 -6.25 -14.74
CA CYS A 9 18.05 -5.11 -14.41
C CYS A 9 18.70 -5.29 -13.04
N CYS A 10 20.01 -5.12 -12.97
CA CYS A 10 20.78 -5.04 -11.73
C CYS A 10 21.04 -3.57 -11.40
N LEU A 11 20.59 -3.04 -10.25
CA LEU A 11 21.37 -2.10 -9.43
C LEU A 11 20.65 -1.70 -8.12
N TRP A 12 21.44 -1.74 -7.03
CA TRP A 12 21.51 -0.85 -5.86
C TRP A 12 20.22 -0.23 -5.30
N ALA A 13 19.84 -0.71 -4.12
CA ALA A 13 18.70 -0.25 -3.34
C ALA A 13 18.91 1.16 -2.77
N ALA A 14 18.15 2.11 -3.28
CA ALA A 14 17.75 3.29 -2.52
C ALA A 14 16.29 3.07 -2.11
N VAL A 15 16.07 2.84 -0.81
CA VAL A 15 14.73 2.67 -0.24
C VAL A 15 14.05 4.05 -0.23
N ALA A 16 13.18 4.29 -1.21
CA ALA A 16 12.23 5.38 -1.17
C ALA A 16 10.90 4.86 -0.62
N VAL A 17 10.60 5.17 0.65
CA VAL A 17 9.27 4.95 1.22
C VAL A 17 8.37 6.10 0.74
N VAL A 18 7.51 5.81 -0.23
CA VAL A 18 6.40 6.68 -0.59
C VAL A 18 5.30 6.46 0.45
N ALA A 19 5.03 7.48 1.26
CA ALA A 19 3.81 7.55 2.05
C ALA A 19 2.64 7.73 1.07
N SER A 20 1.99 6.64 0.70
CA SER A 20 0.85 6.64 -0.20
C SER A 20 -0.41 7.00 0.59
N LEU A 21 -0.79 8.27 0.54
CA LEU A 21 -2.17 8.71 0.81
C LEU A 21 -3.01 8.44 -0.44
N CYS A 22 -3.39 7.18 -0.65
CA CYS A 22 -4.46 6.82 -1.56
C CYS A 22 -5.37 5.82 -0.85
N ALA A 23 -6.55 6.27 -0.43
CA ALA A 23 -7.68 5.39 -0.26
C ALA A 23 -8.30 5.19 -1.67
N PRO A 24 -8.10 4.04 -2.35
CA PRO A 24 -9.00 3.69 -3.43
C PRO A 24 -10.38 3.38 -2.83
N ALA A 25 -11.44 3.59 -3.62
CA ALA A 25 -12.81 3.31 -3.21
C ALA A 25 -12.92 1.87 -2.65
N ALA A 26 -13.50 1.76 -1.45
CA ALA A 26 -13.53 0.54 -0.66
C ALA A 26 -14.32 -0.59 -1.36
N PRO A 27 -13.73 -1.77 -1.62
CA PRO A 27 -14.52 -2.98 -1.87
C PRO A 27 -15.19 -3.42 -0.56
N GLY A 28 -16.52 -3.50 -0.56
CA GLY A 28 -17.38 -3.90 0.57
C GLY A 28 -17.15 -3.07 1.83
N ALA A 29 -18.02 -2.10 2.13
CA ALA A 29 -17.94 -1.33 3.37
C ALA A 29 -17.80 -2.30 4.56
N GLY A 30 -16.60 -2.36 5.13
CA GLY A 30 -16.31 -3.26 6.23
C GLY A 30 -17.20 -2.94 7.41
N VAL A 31 -17.51 -3.96 8.20
CA VAL A 31 -18.33 -3.80 9.41
C VAL A 31 -17.40 -3.62 10.59
N ASP A 32 -17.60 -2.56 11.37
CA ASP A 32 -16.93 -2.38 12.65
C ASP A 32 -17.14 -3.62 13.53
N ALA A 33 -16.04 -4.20 14.00
CA ALA A 33 -16.05 -5.41 14.82
C ALA A 33 -16.49 -5.15 16.28
N GLY A 34 -16.79 -3.90 16.63
CA GLY A 34 -17.44 -3.52 17.89
C GLY A 34 -16.46 -3.22 19.03
N LEU A 35 -15.33 -2.60 18.73
CA LEU A 35 -14.44 -2.12 19.80
C LEU A 35 -15.11 -1.00 20.61
N VAL A 36 -14.99 -1.07 21.93
CA VAL A 36 -15.47 -0.05 22.86
C VAL A 36 -14.32 0.89 23.20
N ASN A 37 -14.61 2.19 23.23
CA ASN A 37 -13.66 3.24 23.63
C ASN A 37 -12.34 3.17 22.83
N SER A 38 -12.46 2.97 21.51
CA SER A 38 -11.33 2.85 20.57
C SER A 38 -10.52 4.14 20.40
N SER A 39 -11.14 5.30 20.62
CA SER A 39 -10.49 6.62 20.62
C SER A 39 -10.08 7.11 22.02
N PHE A 40 -10.26 6.29 23.06
CA PHE A 40 -9.83 6.59 24.44
C PHE A 40 -10.31 7.92 25.05
N GLU A 41 -11.47 8.42 24.60
CA GLU A 41 -12.06 9.65 25.12
C GLU A 41 -12.82 9.46 26.44
N ALA A 42 -13.22 8.22 26.75
CA ALA A 42 -13.92 7.92 28.00
C ALA A 42 -12.94 7.88 29.19
N ALA A 43 -13.29 8.57 30.27
CA ALA A 43 -12.49 8.61 31.48
C ALA A 43 -12.31 7.21 32.12
N PRO A 44 -11.15 6.92 32.75
CA PRO A 44 -10.96 5.68 33.50
C PRO A 44 -11.93 5.60 34.68
N ASP A 45 -12.22 4.38 35.13
CA ASP A 45 -13.01 4.18 36.35
C ASP A 45 -12.23 4.54 37.63
N ALA A 46 -12.88 4.39 38.79
CA ALA A 46 -12.28 4.70 40.08
C ALA A 46 -11.02 3.86 40.43
N GLN A 47 -10.78 2.76 39.71
CA GLN A 47 -9.59 1.91 39.85
C GLN A 47 -8.55 2.19 38.75
N GLY A 48 -8.76 3.21 37.91
CA GLY A 48 -7.89 3.56 36.80
C GLY A 48 -8.00 2.63 35.60
N ARG A 49 -9.04 1.79 35.52
CA ARG A 49 -9.24 0.90 34.38
C ARG A 49 -9.82 1.68 33.21
N VAL A 50 -9.27 1.44 32.02
CA VAL A 50 -9.73 2.06 30.78
C VAL A 50 -11.01 1.33 30.32
N PRO A 51 -12.13 2.03 30.08
CA PRO A 51 -13.39 1.37 29.71
C PRO A 51 -13.25 0.48 28.48
N GLY A 52 -13.71 -0.77 28.56
CA GLY A 52 -13.65 -1.74 27.46
C GLY A 52 -12.29 -2.42 27.24
N TRP A 53 -11.25 -2.01 27.97
CA TRP A 53 -9.88 -2.46 27.74
C TRP A 53 -9.28 -3.11 28.99
N GLU A 54 -8.79 -4.33 28.82
CA GLU A 54 -8.11 -5.11 29.86
C GLU A 54 -6.61 -4.82 29.85
N GLY A 55 -6.07 -4.37 30.99
CA GLY A 55 -4.65 -4.13 31.19
C GLY A 55 -4.36 -3.71 32.62
N ASN A 56 -3.09 -3.59 32.98
CA ASN A 56 -2.68 -3.15 34.31
C ASN A 56 -2.86 -1.62 34.45
N PRO A 57 -3.77 -1.12 35.31
CA PRO A 57 -3.99 0.31 35.47
C PRO A 57 -2.73 1.09 35.84
N GLY A 58 -1.79 0.48 36.58
CA GLY A 58 -0.52 1.12 36.95
C GLY A 58 0.44 1.36 35.78
N GLN A 59 0.13 0.84 34.59
CA GLN A 59 0.93 0.99 33.37
C GLN A 59 0.17 1.74 32.26
N LEU A 60 -1.03 2.22 32.54
CA LEU A 60 -1.93 2.85 31.57
C LEU A 60 -2.30 4.26 32.06
N ALA A 61 -2.26 5.23 31.15
CA ALA A 61 -2.70 6.59 31.46
C ALA A 61 -3.34 7.23 30.23
N LEU A 62 -4.48 7.92 30.41
CA LEU A 62 -4.98 8.83 29.38
C LEU A 62 -4.19 10.12 29.42
N VAL A 63 -3.65 10.52 28.29
CA VAL A 63 -2.87 11.75 28.14
C VAL A 63 -3.54 12.65 27.12
N ASP A 64 -3.54 13.95 27.38
CA ASP A 64 -4.01 14.91 26.38
C ASP A 64 -2.98 14.99 25.24
N VAL A 65 -3.48 14.96 24.01
CA VAL A 65 -2.67 15.00 22.80
C VAL A 65 -3.20 16.05 21.84
N ASP A 66 -2.26 16.65 21.10
CA ASP A 66 -2.58 17.58 20.04
C ASP A 66 -2.20 16.95 18.70
N HIS A 67 -3.19 16.60 17.90
CA HIS A 67 -2.97 16.03 16.56
C HIS A 67 -2.63 17.10 15.50
N ARG A 68 -2.30 18.34 15.90
CA ARG A 68 -1.90 19.44 14.99
C ARG A 68 -0.79 18.98 14.02
N GLY A 69 -1.09 18.95 12.72
CA GLY A 69 -0.16 18.57 11.65
C GLY A 69 -0.80 17.73 10.55
N ARG A 70 -1.79 16.88 10.88
CA ARG A 70 -2.61 16.22 9.86
C ARG A 70 -3.63 17.21 9.29
N ARG A 71 -3.75 17.27 7.95
CA ARG A 71 -4.97 17.79 7.31
C ARG A 71 -6.12 16.95 7.85
N GLY A 72 -6.95 17.56 8.69
CA GLY A 72 -8.27 17.01 8.95
C GLY A 72 -9.07 16.92 7.64
N PRO A 73 -10.22 16.24 7.66
CA PRO A 73 -11.16 16.32 6.55
C PRO A 73 -11.46 17.80 6.20
N PRO A 74 -11.94 18.09 4.97
CA PRO A 74 -12.30 19.44 4.54
C PRO A 74 -13.12 20.18 5.61
N ALA A 75 -12.89 21.48 5.74
CA ALA A 75 -13.53 22.31 6.77
C ALA A 75 -15.06 22.11 6.81
N GLY A 76 -15.56 21.59 7.94
CA GLY A 76 -16.99 21.31 8.14
C GLY A 76 -17.29 19.94 8.76
N GLU A 77 -16.34 19.00 8.72
CA GLU A 77 -16.44 17.72 9.41
C GLU A 77 -15.70 17.77 10.76
N ALA A 78 -16.29 17.16 11.80
CA ALA A 78 -15.70 17.09 13.13
C ALA A 78 -14.28 16.51 13.04
N ARG A 79 -13.36 16.96 13.92
CA ARG A 79 -12.04 16.32 14.03
C ARG A 79 -12.28 14.83 14.31
N PRO A 80 -11.82 13.90 13.46
CA PRO A 80 -12.12 12.48 13.66
C PRO A 80 -11.38 11.91 14.87
N TYR A 81 -10.31 12.59 15.31
CA TYR A 81 -9.51 12.25 16.48
C TYR A 81 -9.88 13.18 17.65
N GLY A 82 -10.02 12.60 18.82
CA GLY A 82 -10.37 13.33 20.02
C GLY A 82 -9.19 14.09 20.64
N GLY A 83 -9.29 14.43 21.93
CA GLY A 83 -8.25 15.20 22.63
C GLY A 83 -7.29 14.31 23.41
N LYS A 84 -7.50 13.00 23.43
CA LYS A 84 -6.82 12.06 24.32
C LYS A 84 -6.20 10.91 23.54
N ALA A 85 -5.15 10.35 24.13
CA ALA A 85 -4.57 9.09 23.69
C ALA A 85 -4.27 8.22 24.92
N LEU A 86 -4.21 6.92 24.72
CA LEU A 86 -3.75 6.00 25.74
C LEU A 86 -2.23 5.90 25.72
N ALA A 87 -1.58 6.34 26.79
CA ALA A 87 -0.17 6.04 27.07
C ALA A 87 -0.04 4.67 27.74
N ILE A 88 0.80 3.82 27.16
CA ILE A 88 1.18 2.50 27.68
C ILE A 88 2.64 2.61 28.10
N ALA A 89 2.90 2.46 29.41
CA ALA A 89 4.26 2.49 29.94
C ALA A 89 5.08 1.29 29.47
N LYS A 90 6.41 1.42 29.47
CA LYS A 90 7.33 0.32 29.16
C LYS A 90 6.98 -0.97 29.92
N GLY A 91 6.90 -2.07 29.18
CA GLY A 91 6.50 -3.40 29.69
C GLY A 91 5.00 -3.55 29.91
N GLY A 92 4.20 -2.52 29.63
CA GLY A 92 2.75 -2.55 29.71
C GLY A 92 2.10 -3.13 28.46
N ALA A 93 0.86 -3.57 28.62
CA ALA A 93 0.00 -4.04 27.55
C ALA A 93 -1.46 -3.77 27.89
N VAL A 94 -2.28 -3.66 26.85
CA VAL A 94 -3.71 -3.51 26.93
C VAL A 94 -4.38 -4.35 25.84
N SER A 95 -5.55 -4.90 26.09
CA SER A 95 -6.26 -5.72 25.12
C SER A 95 -7.79 -5.61 25.22
N GLN A 96 -8.48 -5.93 24.14
CA GLN A 96 -9.92 -6.05 24.09
C GLN A 96 -10.28 -7.27 23.25
N THR A 97 -11.25 -8.07 23.70
CA THR A 97 -11.72 -9.26 22.98
C THR A 97 -13.14 -9.00 22.48
N VAL A 98 -13.36 -9.19 21.18
CA VAL A 98 -14.69 -9.02 20.55
C VAL A 98 -15.09 -10.29 19.78
N PRO A 99 -16.39 -10.53 19.55
CA PRO A 99 -16.84 -11.64 18.71
C PRO A 99 -16.23 -11.60 17.31
N ALA A 100 -15.94 -12.77 16.76
CA ALA A 100 -15.41 -12.91 15.41
C ALA A 100 -16.00 -14.11 14.67
N THR A 101 -15.94 -14.07 13.34
CA THR A 101 -16.49 -15.10 12.46
C THR A 101 -15.36 -15.74 11.67
N ALA A 102 -15.27 -17.07 11.71
CA ALA A 102 -14.35 -17.84 10.87
C ALA A 102 -14.51 -17.49 9.38
N GLY A 103 -13.40 -17.49 8.64
CA GLY A 103 -13.37 -17.20 7.21
C GLY A 103 -13.43 -15.70 6.85
N ARG A 104 -13.87 -14.82 7.76
CA ARG A 104 -13.82 -13.37 7.54
C ARG A 104 -12.40 -12.82 7.66
N HIS A 105 -12.13 -11.73 6.96
CA HIS A 105 -10.87 -11.00 7.09
C HIS A 105 -11.01 -9.88 8.12
N TYR A 106 -10.02 -9.78 9.02
CA TYR A 106 -9.96 -8.75 10.04
C TYR A 106 -8.77 -7.83 9.79
N ALA A 107 -8.99 -6.54 9.97
CA ALA A 107 -8.03 -5.48 9.77
C ALA A 107 -8.00 -4.60 11.01
N LEU A 108 -6.84 -4.52 11.66
CA LEU A 108 -6.59 -3.70 12.83
C LEU A 108 -5.69 -2.53 12.42
N THR A 109 -6.20 -1.32 12.56
CA THR A 109 -5.44 -0.07 12.43
C THR A 109 -5.34 0.61 13.79
N VAL A 110 -4.17 1.17 14.07
CA VAL A 110 -3.91 1.92 15.31
C VAL A 110 -3.09 3.14 14.95
N LEU A 111 -3.52 4.30 15.43
CA LEU A 111 -2.72 5.49 15.40
C LEU A 111 -1.74 5.46 16.59
N ALA A 112 -0.43 5.48 16.36
CA ALA A 112 0.53 5.43 17.46
C ALA A 112 1.71 6.40 17.31
N HIS A 113 2.18 6.87 18.46
CA HIS A 113 3.41 7.61 18.62
C HIS A 113 4.41 6.74 19.39
N THR A 114 5.53 6.41 18.72
CA THR A 114 6.52 5.42 19.15
C THR A 114 7.93 5.98 19.10
N ARG A 115 8.81 5.52 19.99
CA ARG A 115 10.25 5.80 19.91
C ARG A 115 11.02 4.63 19.30
N LEU A 116 12.10 4.93 18.61
CA LEU A 116 13.06 3.92 18.18
C LEU A 116 14.24 3.89 19.16
N ILE A 117 14.61 2.69 19.60
CA ILE A 117 15.81 2.49 20.41
C ILE A 117 16.94 2.02 19.48
N PRO A 118 18.07 2.74 19.41
CA PRO A 118 19.22 2.28 18.64
C PRO A 118 19.81 1.02 19.28
N GLU A 119 20.15 0.01 18.47
CA GLU A 119 20.87 -1.17 18.96
C GLU A 119 22.37 -0.85 19.18
N PRO A 120 23.02 -1.44 20.20
CA PRO A 120 24.43 -1.18 20.49
C PRO A 120 25.41 -1.56 19.36
N GLU A 121 25.02 -2.48 18.47
CA GLU A 121 25.84 -2.98 17.36
C GLU A 121 25.10 -2.81 16.02
N GLY A 122 25.33 -1.67 15.35
CA GLY A 122 24.92 -1.39 13.96
C GLY A 122 23.82 -0.33 13.79
N ASP A 123 23.52 0.02 12.53
CA ASP A 123 22.45 0.97 12.14
C ASP A 123 21.04 0.37 12.26
N ARG A 124 20.81 -0.50 13.25
CA ARG A 124 19.53 -1.18 13.48
C ARG A 124 18.76 -0.50 14.60
N PHE A 125 17.46 -0.38 14.39
CA PHE A 125 16.51 0.16 15.35
C PHE A 125 15.49 -0.91 15.71
N ARG A 126 15.11 -1.02 16.98
CA ARG A 126 13.95 -1.82 17.39
C ARG A 126 12.75 -0.93 17.67
N SER A 127 11.58 -1.37 17.18
CA SER A 127 10.33 -0.81 17.69
C SER A 127 10.15 -1.18 19.15
N THR A 128 9.55 -0.25 19.85
CA THR A 128 9.20 -0.32 21.26
C THR A 128 7.73 -0.61 21.48
N GLY A 129 6.93 -0.59 20.41
CA GLY A 129 5.49 -0.81 20.40
C GLY A 129 5.10 -1.97 19.50
N ARG A 130 4.00 -2.64 19.82
CA ARG A 130 3.52 -3.80 19.08
C ARG A 130 2.01 -3.86 19.10
N LEU A 131 1.44 -4.22 17.96
CA LEU A 131 0.03 -4.53 17.80
C LEU A 131 -0.16 -5.99 17.37
N GLU A 132 -1.18 -6.65 17.92
CA GLU A 132 -1.44 -8.07 17.73
C GLU A 132 -2.95 -8.33 17.61
N LEU A 133 -3.31 -9.21 16.67
CA LEU A 133 -4.59 -9.89 16.60
C LEU A 133 -4.38 -11.36 17.00
N THR A 134 -5.20 -11.86 17.92
CA THR A 134 -5.25 -13.28 18.27
C THR A 134 -6.64 -13.83 18.00
N PHE A 135 -6.77 -14.80 17.10
CA PHE A 135 -8.03 -15.51 16.87
C PHE A 135 -8.19 -16.65 17.88
N LEU A 136 -9.36 -16.72 18.50
CA LEU A 136 -9.68 -17.69 19.54
C LEU A 136 -10.77 -18.66 19.05
N PRO A 137 -10.69 -19.96 19.42
CA PRO A 137 -9.77 -20.56 20.39
C PRO A 137 -8.43 -21.06 19.81
N SER A 138 -8.19 -20.91 18.50
CA SER A 138 -6.98 -21.47 17.86
C SER A 138 -5.66 -20.86 18.33
N GLU A 139 -5.73 -19.71 19.00
CA GLU A 139 -4.59 -18.86 19.38
C GLU A 139 -3.70 -18.44 18.21
N THR A 140 -4.27 -18.42 17.00
CA THR A 140 -3.54 -17.96 15.81
C THR A 140 -3.29 -16.46 15.92
N LYS A 141 -2.02 -16.05 15.82
CA LYS A 141 -1.57 -14.67 16.02
C LYS A 141 -1.12 -14.03 14.72
N LEU A 142 -1.57 -12.80 14.51
CA LEU A 142 -1.04 -11.86 13.53
C LEU A 142 -0.46 -10.69 14.29
N ARG A 143 0.76 -10.27 13.94
CA ARG A 143 1.48 -9.25 14.69
C ARG A 143 2.24 -8.32 13.76
N ALA A 144 2.26 -7.04 14.12
CA ALA A 144 3.17 -6.05 13.55
C ALA A 144 3.90 -5.30 14.67
N ASP A 145 5.18 -5.05 14.46
CA ASP A 145 5.95 -4.13 15.30
C ASP A 145 5.70 -2.70 14.78
N MET A 146 5.49 -1.75 15.69
CA MET A 146 5.18 -0.36 15.34
C MET A 146 6.47 0.41 15.04
N ILE A 147 7.12 0.11 13.92
CA ILE A 147 8.39 0.74 13.50
C ILE A 147 8.06 2.02 12.72
N SER A 148 8.42 3.18 13.29
CA SER A 148 8.35 4.44 12.56
C SER A 148 9.44 4.48 11.47
N PRO A 149 9.08 4.73 10.19
CA PRO A 149 10.04 4.79 9.09
C PRO A 149 10.95 6.03 9.15
N PHE A 150 10.69 6.97 10.06
CA PHE A 150 11.42 8.25 10.18
C PHE A 150 12.28 8.38 11.44
N GLY A 151 12.55 7.29 12.17
CA GLY A 151 13.19 7.38 13.48
C GLY A 151 12.17 7.50 14.61
N ASP A 152 12.48 8.26 15.67
CA ASP A 152 11.47 8.69 16.65
C ASP A 152 10.31 9.38 15.92
N SER A 153 9.10 8.82 16.04
CA SER A 153 7.94 9.42 15.41
C SER A 153 7.70 10.80 16.04
N ARG A 154 7.86 11.88 15.27
CA ARG A 154 7.54 13.24 15.76
C ARG A 154 6.04 13.49 15.85
N GLU A 155 5.27 12.64 15.17
CA GLU A 155 3.83 12.69 15.01
C GLU A 155 3.25 11.28 15.19
N PHE A 156 1.93 11.21 15.31
CA PHE A 156 1.21 9.94 15.31
C PHE A 156 1.17 9.33 13.89
N VAL A 157 1.53 8.05 13.79
CA VAL A 157 1.60 7.28 12.53
C VAL A 157 0.60 6.13 12.58
N ASP A 158 0.00 5.80 11.45
CA ASP A 158 -0.89 4.65 11.34
C ASP A 158 -0.08 3.35 11.25
N TYR A 159 -0.43 2.40 12.10
CA TYR A 159 0.09 1.05 12.08
C TYR A 159 -1.01 0.04 11.85
N PHE A 160 -0.64 -1.08 11.24
CA PHE A 160 -1.61 -2.00 10.67
C PHE A 160 -1.22 -3.48 10.87
N VAL A 161 -2.19 -4.35 11.16
CA VAL A 161 -2.10 -5.80 10.94
C VAL A 161 -3.46 -6.37 10.55
N GLY A 162 -3.48 -7.39 9.70
CA GLY A 162 -4.71 -8.08 9.36
C GLY A 162 -4.49 -9.41 8.67
N GLY A 163 -5.58 -10.17 8.56
CA GLY A 163 -5.58 -11.50 7.96
C GLY A 163 -6.90 -12.21 8.16
N GLN A 164 -6.98 -13.43 7.63
CA GLN A 164 -8.19 -14.23 7.68
C GLN A 164 -8.33 -14.95 9.03
N ALA A 165 -9.54 -14.92 9.59
CA ALA A 165 -9.89 -15.70 10.76
C ALA A 165 -9.89 -17.20 10.41
N PRO A 166 -9.10 -18.05 11.12
CA PRO A 166 -9.09 -19.49 10.91
C PRO A 166 -10.46 -20.15 11.10
N GLU A 167 -10.60 -21.37 10.57
CA GLU A 167 -11.77 -22.21 10.85
C GLU A 167 -11.97 -22.37 12.37
N GLY A 168 -13.23 -22.32 12.81
CA GLY A 168 -13.59 -22.42 14.23
C GLY A 168 -13.35 -21.16 15.06
N THR A 169 -12.92 -20.04 14.45
CA THR A 169 -12.81 -18.75 15.15
C THR A 169 -14.17 -18.30 15.71
N GLN A 170 -14.16 -17.92 16.99
CA GLN A 170 -15.32 -17.37 17.72
C GLN A 170 -15.09 -15.95 18.21
N HIS A 171 -13.84 -15.60 18.51
CA HIS A 171 -13.47 -14.28 19.02
C HIS A 171 -12.13 -13.86 18.42
N VAL A 172 -11.92 -12.55 18.37
CA VAL A 172 -10.62 -11.95 18.09
C VAL A 172 -10.22 -11.04 19.24
N ARG A 173 -8.99 -11.21 19.72
CA ARG A 173 -8.40 -10.34 20.73
C ARG A 173 -7.44 -9.37 20.05
N VAL A 174 -7.70 -8.09 20.23
CA VAL A 174 -6.79 -6.98 19.89
C VAL A 174 -5.89 -6.74 21.08
N ALA A 175 -4.58 -6.68 20.89
CA ALA A 175 -3.62 -6.35 21.94
C ALA A 175 -2.60 -5.32 21.46
N LEU A 176 -2.37 -4.30 22.29
CA LEU A 176 -1.38 -3.25 22.10
C LEU A 176 -0.38 -3.33 23.25
N SER A 177 0.91 -3.25 22.97
CA SER A 177 1.95 -3.40 24.00
C SER A 177 3.15 -2.53 23.74
N ALA A 178 3.86 -2.20 24.82
CA ALA A 178 4.99 -1.29 24.86
C ALA A 178 6.25 -2.01 25.39
N PRO A 179 6.74 -3.10 24.76
CA PRO A 179 7.81 -3.93 25.32
C PRO A 179 9.14 -3.19 25.55
N GLY A 180 9.45 -2.17 24.75
CA GLY A 180 10.77 -1.51 24.75
C GLY A 180 10.82 -0.15 25.43
N SER A 181 9.79 0.67 25.25
CA SER A 181 9.63 2.03 25.79
C SER A 181 8.16 2.39 25.83
N ASP A 182 7.83 3.52 26.44
CA ASP A 182 6.48 4.05 26.44
C ASP A 182 5.97 4.28 25.01
N VAL A 183 4.69 3.98 24.79
CA VAL A 183 3.97 4.17 23.53
C VAL A 183 2.70 4.94 23.81
N LYS A 184 2.31 5.84 22.91
CA LYS A 184 0.96 6.44 22.92
C LYS A 184 0.17 5.90 21.75
N VAL A 185 -1.05 5.47 21.99
CA VAL A 185 -1.95 4.92 20.96
C VAL A 185 -3.30 5.63 21.01
N ASP A 186 -3.91 5.76 19.86
CA ASP A 186 -5.23 6.34 19.64
C ASP A 186 -5.90 5.68 18.42
N ASP A 187 -7.18 5.96 18.21
CA ASP A 187 -8.01 5.55 17.07
C ASP A 187 -7.81 4.07 16.67
N VAL A 188 -8.11 3.18 17.60
CA VAL A 188 -7.97 1.74 17.39
C VAL A 188 -9.17 1.20 16.62
N GLN A 189 -8.98 0.89 15.35
CA GLN A 189 -10.05 0.44 14.47
C GLN A 189 -9.88 -1.04 14.15
N LEU A 190 -10.93 -1.83 14.39
CA LEU A 190 -10.99 -3.22 13.96
C LEU A 190 -12.18 -3.39 13.01
N VAL A 191 -11.88 -3.75 11.77
CA VAL A 191 -12.91 -3.89 10.73
C VAL A 191 -12.93 -5.31 10.19
N ALA A 192 -14.13 -5.89 10.10
CA ALA A 192 -14.38 -7.20 9.53
C ALA A 192 -14.88 -7.09 8.09
N HIS A 193 -14.29 -7.87 7.19
CA HIS A 193 -14.60 -7.89 5.76
C HIS A 193 -15.02 -9.29 5.32
N GLU A 194 -15.97 -9.32 4.40
CA GLU A 194 -16.42 -10.57 3.76
C GLU A 194 -15.40 -11.05 2.73
N ASP A 195 -14.80 -10.13 1.98
CA ASP A 195 -13.77 -10.44 0.99
C ASP A 195 -12.37 -10.22 1.53
N SER A 196 -11.40 -10.94 0.95
CA SER A 196 -10.00 -10.75 1.27
C SER A 196 -9.57 -9.33 0.93
N TYR A 197 -9.09 -8.61 1.93
CA TYR A 197 -8.20 -7.48 1.67
C TYR A 197 -6.99 -7.99 0.88
N THR A 198 -6.95 -7.71 -0.41
CA THR A 198 -5.76 -7.81 -1.25
C THR A 198 -4.67 -6.78 -0.88
N HIS A 199 -4.86 -6.04 0.23
CA HIS A 199 -3.89 -5.10 0.79
C HIS A 199 -2.91 -5.75 1.78
N PHE A 200 -3.10 -7.02 2.20
CA PHE A 200 -2.26 -7.68 3.23
C PHE A 200 -1.24 -8.68 2.69
N ALA A 201 -1.34 -9.04 1.41
CA ALA A 201 -0.25 -9.69 0.71
C ALA A 201 0.60 -8.60 0.06
N LEU A 202 1.91 -8.61 0.31
CA LEU A 202 2.82 -7.88 -0.58
C LEU A 202 2.50 -8.32 -2.00
N LYS A 203 2.27 -7.36 -2.91
CA LYS A 203 2.13 -7.66 -4.32
C LYS A 203 3.27 -8.57 -4.74
N ARG A 204 2.97 -9.56 -5.58
CA ARG A 204 4.01 -10.41 -6.15
C ARG A 204 5.03 -9.48 -6.80
N PHE A 205 6.30 -9.67 -6.46
CA PHE A 205 7.36 -8.84 -7.03
C PHE A 205 7.55 -9.22 -8.51
N CYS A 206 6.79 -8.57 -9.39
CA CYS A 206 6.72 -8.87 -10.81
C CYS A 206 7.83 -8.16 -11.58
N ILE A 207 9.09 -8.51 -11.30
CA ILE A 207 10.25 -7.89 -11.93
C ILE A 207 10.40 -8.24 -13.41
N ASP A 208 10.00 -9.45 -13.80
CA ASP A 208 10.08 -9.91 -15.18
C ASP A 208 8.85 -9.48 -15.97
N THR A 209 9.09 -8.77 -17.07
CA THR A 209 8.03 -8.39 -18.01
C THR A 209 8.11 -9.26 -19.25
N ALA A 210 7.24 -10.27 -19.33
CA ALA A 210 7.16 -11.12 -20.50
C ALA A 210 6.59 -10.36 -21.71
N ILE A 211 7.38 -10.23 -22.77
CA ILE A 211 6.94 -9.68 -24.06
C ILE A 211 6.36 -10.79 -24.93
N VAL A 212 7.05 -11.92 -24.99
CA VAL A 212 6.64 -13.15 -25.66
C VAL A 212 6.93 -14.33 -24.73
N ALA A 213 5.98 -15.24 -24.57
CA ALA A 213 6.17 -16.50 -23.86
C ALA A 213 5.38 -17.60 -24.56
N ASP A 214 5.94 -18.81 -24.60
CA ASP A 214 5.30 -20.00 -25.19
C ASP A 214 4.86 -19.80 -26.65
N GLY A 215 5.63 -19.01 -27.40
CA GLY A 215 5.33 -18.67 -28.80
C GLY A 215 4.14 -17.74 -28.98
N GLN A 216 3.64 -17.11 -27.92
CA GLN A 216 2.50 -16.21 -27.92
C GLN A 216 2.88 -14.81 -27.41
N PRO A 217 2.24 -13.75 -27.92
CA PRO A 217 2.42 -12.41 -27.36
C PRO A 217 1.86 -12.38 -25.94
N ARG A 218 2.62 -11.75 -25.02
CA ARG A 218 2.21 -11.51 -23.63
C ARG A 218 2.07 -10.03 -23.32
N THR A 219 2.20 -9.21 -24.34
CA THR A 219 2.11 -7.76 -24.27
C THR A 219 1.36 -7.21 -25.47
N LYS A 220 0.78 -6.02 -25.30
CA LYS A 220 0.34 -5.13 -26.38
C LYS A 220 1.22 -3.90 -26.48
N ILE A 221 1.42 -3.36 -27.68
CA ILE A 221 1.98 -2.03 -27.89
C ILE A 221 0.81 -1.06 -27.97
N VAL A 222 0.76 -0.07 -27.08
CA VAL A 222 -0.32 0.90 -26.98
C VAL A 222 0.16 2.24 -27.52
N LEU A 223 -0.53 2.71 -28.57
CA LEU A 223 -0.25 3.97 -29.24
C LEU A 223 -1.39 4.97 -29.03
N PRO A 224 -1.09 6.28 -29.03
CA PRO A 224 -2.09 7.33 -29.12
C PRO A 224 -3.12 7.10 -30.24
N GLU A 225 -4.40 7.39 -29.95
CA GLU A 225 -5.47 7.43 -30.96
C GLU A 225 -5.14 8.40 -32.10
N SER A 226 -4.39 9.47 -31.81
CA SER A 226 -3.98 10.48 -32.79
C SER A 226 -3.07 9.96 -33.91
N GLY A 227 -2.56 8.74 -33.81
CA GLY A 227 -1.55 8.19 -34.72
C GLY A 227 -0.12 8.67 -34.43
N ALA A 228 0.06 9.45 -33.37
CA ALA A 228 1.40 9.83 -32.91
C ALA A 228 2.20 8.56 -32.59
N TYR A 229 3.44 8.51 -33.06
CA TYR A 229 4.40 7.43 -32.84
C TYR A 229 4.08 6.09 -33.53
N ASP A 230 3.18 6.04 -34.51
CA ASP A 230 2.87 4.84 -35.29
C ASP A 230 4.09 4.15 -35.89
N ALA A 231 4.97 4.93 -36.54
CA ALA A 231 6.20 4.40 -37.12
C ALA A 231 7.14 3.81 -36.05
N LEU A 232 7.18 4.39 -34.84
CA LEU A 232 7.98 3.87 -33.75
C LEU A 232 7.38 2.57 -33.18
N GLY A 233 6.06 2.53 -32.98
CA GLY A 233 5.35 1.31 -32.56
C GLY A 233 5.55 0.16 -33.54
N GLN A 234 5.45 0.42 -34.84
CA GLN A 234 5.73 -0.56 -35.89
C GLN A 234 7.18 -1.05 -35.88
N ARG A 235 8.15 -0.16 -35.65
CA ARG A 235 9.56 -0.55 -35.50
C ARG A 235 9.77 -1.47 -34.31
N ILE A 236 9.17 -1.16 -33.16
CA ILE A 236 9.24 -2.02 -31.96
C ILE A 236 8.62 -3.38 -32.24
N ALA A 237 7.42 -3.43 -32.81
CA ALA A 237 6.75 -4.68 -33.19
C ALA A 237 7.60 -5.53 -34.15
N GLY A 238 8.17 -4.89 -35.18
CA GLY A 238 9.05 -5.54 -36.15
C GLY A 238 10.30 -6.13 -35.51
N HIS A 239 10.93 -5.43 -34.57
CA HIS A 239 12.08 -5.94 -33.82
C HIS A 239 11.70 -7.12 -32.92
N VAL A 240 10.54 -7.09 -32.25
CA VAL A 240 10.08 -8.24 -31.47
C VAL A 240 9.87 -9.46 -32.37
N ARG A 241 9.20 -9.28 -33.51
CA ARG A 241 9.00 -10.36 -34.50
C ARG A 241 10.32 -10.91 -35.01
N GLN A 242 11.30 -10.06 -35.32
CA GLN A 242 12.61 -10.49 -35.80
C GLN A 242 13.34 -11.36 -34.76
N LEU A 243 13.24 -11.02 -33.47
CA LEU A 243 13.94 -11.72 -32.40
C LEU A 243 13.24 -13.00 -31.93
N THR A 244 11.90 -13.02 -31.99
CA THR A 244 11.07 -14.07 -31.38
C THR A 244 10.28 -14.91 -32.36
N GLY A 245 10.09 -14.43 -33.60
CA GLY A 245 9.18 -15.00 -34.59
C GLY A 245 7.70 -14.69 -34.33
N VAL A 246 7.35 -13.92 -33.29
CA VAL A 246 5.97 -13.65 -32.86
C VAL A 246 5.59 -12.20 -33.14
N ASP A 247 4.41 -12.01 -33.73
CA ASP A 247 3.81 -10.69 -33.92
C ASP A 247 3.14 -10.22 -32.61
N VAL A 248 3.52 -9.03 -32.16
CA VAL A 248 2.91 -8.37 -30.99
C VAL A 248 1.78 -7.43 -31.46
N PRO A 249 0.58 -7.51 -30.88
CA PRO A 249 -0.52 -6.63 -31.28
C PRO A 249 -0.22 -5.15 -30.97
N ILE A 250 -0.54 -4.28 -31.92
CA ILE A 250 -0.58 -2.83 -31.74
C ILE A 250 -2.03 -2.42 -31.56
N VAL A 251 -2.33 -1.68 -30.51
CA VAL A 251 -3.67 -1.19 -30.17
C VAL A 251 -3.65 0.31 -29.90
N ARG A 252 -4.82 0.94 -29.93
CA ARG A 252 -4.98 2.35 -29.55
C ARG A 252 -5.26 2.48 -28.07
N ASP A 253 -4.83 3.60 -27.50
CA ASP A 253 -5.05 3.95 -26.09
C ASP A 253 -6.53 4.15 -25.74
N SER A 254 -7.36 4.50 -26.72
CA SER A 254 -8.82 4.62 -26.58
C SER A 254 -9.53 3.32 -26.20
N ALA A 255 -8.87 2.16 -26.39
CA ALA A 255 -9.37 0.86 -25.99
C ALA A 255 -9.29 0.61 -24.47
N PHE A 256 -8.77 1.57 -23.69
CA PHE A 256 -8.55 1.44 -22.25
C PHE A 256 -9.20 2.60 -21.48
N ASP A 257 -9.66 2.30 -20.27
CA ASP A 257 -10.09 3.27 -19.25
C ASP A 257 -9.58 2.81 -17.89
N LEU A 258 -8.28 3.00 -17.62
CA LEU A 258 -7.65 2.41 -16.43
C LEU A 258 -8.04 3.11 -15.13
N CYS A 259 -8.48 4.36 -15.20
CA CYS A 259 -9.07 5.04 -14.05
C CYS A 259 -10.34 4.33 -13.57
N ARG A 260 -11.17 3.85 -14.51
CA ARG A 260 -12.38 3.06 -14.23
C ARG A 260 -12.05 1.62 -13.90
N ASP A 261 -11.27 0.95 -14.74
CA ASP A 261 -11.14 -0.50 -14.72
C ASP A 261 -10.11 -0.98 -13.69
N GLN A 262 -9.08 -0.16 -13.43
CA GLN A 262 -7.98 -0.44 -12.49
C GLN A 262 -7.44 -1.88 -12.63
N ARG A 263 -7.25 -2.33 -13.86
CA ARG A 263 -6.83 -3.68 -14.19
C ARG A 263 -6.15 -3.73 -15.56
N LEU A 264 -5.22 -4.66 -15.71
CA LEU A 264 -4.58 -5.05 -16.97
C LEU A 264 -4.83 -6.54 -17.25
N ASP A 265 -5.23 -6.86 -18.48
CA ASP A 265 -5.36 -8.26 -18.89
C ASP A 265 -4.01 -8.87 -19.33
N GLU A 266 -3.08 -8.01 -19.74
CA GLU A 266 -1.74 -8.37 -20.24
C GLU A 266 -0.74 -7.23 -20.00
N ASN A 267 0.55 -7.50 -20.25
CA ASN A 267 1.56 -6.45 -20.17
C ASN A 267 1.32 -5.40 -21.27
N LEU A 268 1.74 -4.17 -21.03
CA LEU A 268 1.63 -3.10 -22.02
C LEU A 268 3.01 -2.50 -22.32
N ILE A 269 3.23 -2.07 -23.56
CA ILE A 269 4.28 -1.13 -23.96
C ILE A 269 3.56 0.15 -24.39
N ALA A 270 3.50 1.15 -23.52
CA ALA A 270 2.76 2.38 -23.78
C ALA A 270 3.71 3.49 -24.27
N LEU A 271 3.42 4.08 -25.44
CA LEU A 271 4.24 5.12 -26.06
C LEU A 271 3.64 6.51 -25.87
N GLY A 272 4.48 7.47 -25.46
CA GLY A 272 4.13 8.89 -25.37
C GLY A 272 4.23 9.44 -23.94
N HIS A 273 3.31 10.33 -23.59
CA HIS A 273 3.21 10.95 -22.27
C HIS A 273 1.76 11.25 -21.90
N ARG A 274 1.50 11.77 -20.69
CA ARG A 274 0.15 12.08 -20.17
C ARG A 274 -0.75 12.77 -21.21
N SER A 275 -0.26 13.81 -21.87
CA SER A 275 -1.05 14.58 -22.84
C SER A 275 -1.24 13.94 -24.22
N THR A 276 -0.62 12.79 -24.51
CA THR A 276 -0.70 12.12 -25.82
C THR A 276 -1.23 10.71 -25.77
N ASN A 277 -1.10 10.00 -24.63
CA ASN A 277 -1.54 8.61 -24.50
C ASN A 277 -2.44 8.44 -23.26
N ARG A 278 -3.70 8.06 -23.47
CA ARG A 278 -4.71 7.89 -22.41
C ARG A 278 -4.30 6.89 -21.35
N VAL A 279 -3.65 5.77 -21.71
CA VAL A 279 -3.13 4.81 -20.73
C VAL A 279 -2.10 5.45 -19.82
N ILE A 280 -1.18 6.26 -20.38
CA ILE A 280 -0.19 7.00 -19.57
C ILE A 280 -0.88 8.10 -18.75
N SER A 281 -1.93 8.74 -19.29
CA SER A 281 -2.73 9.72 -18.54
C SER A 281 -3.39 9.10 -17.32
N ASP A 282 -4.07 7.97 -17.49
CA ASP A 282 -4.76 7.29 -16.41
C ASP A 282 -3.76 6.81 -15.33
N LEU A 283 -2.62 6.24 -15.74
CA LEU A 283 -1.56 5.85 -14.81
C LEU A 283 -0.93 7.05 -14.08
N TYR A 284 -0.89 8.22 -14.71
CA TYR A 284 -0.44 9.46 -14.08
C TYR A 284 -1.47 9.96 -13.06
N ASP A 285 -2.74 9.99 -13.42
CA ASP A 285 -3.83 10.48 -12.56
C ASP A 285 -4.06 9.54 -11.36
N LEU A 286 -3.69 8.25 -11.49
CA LEU A 286 -3.63 7.26 -10.41
C LEU A 286 -2.29 7.28 -9.63
N TYR A 287 -1.42 8.26 -9.88
CA TYR A 287 -0.11 8.44 -9.22
C TYR A 287 0.89 7.28 -9.40
N TYR A 288 0.71 6.40 -10.38
CA TYR A 288 1.65 5.32 -10.66
C TYR A 288 2.88 5.77 -11.45
N CYS A 289 2.80 6.88 -12.18
CA CYS A 289 3.93 7.38 -12.94
C CYS A 289 3.94 8.90 -13.06
N ILE A 290 5.14 9.46 -13.20
CA ILE A 290 5.34 10.86 -13.63
C ILE A 290 5.97 10.82 -15.01
N LEU A 291 5.20 11.14 -16.05
CA LEU A 291 5.63 11.17 -17.45
C LEU A 291 4.74 12.15 -18.22
N ASP A 292 5.24 13.36 -18.45
CA ASP A 292 4.47 14.50 -18.92
C ASP A 292 5.33 15.46 -19.76
N LEU A 293 4.79 16.65 -20.07
CA LEU A 293 5.49 17.67 -20.85
C LEU A 293 6.70 18.29 -20.11
N ARG A 294 6.93 17.96 -18.83
CA ARG A 294 8.03 18.50 -18.02
C ARG A 294 9.08 17.45 -17.68
N TYR A 295 8.71 16.23 -17.32
CA TYR A 295 9.61 15.10 -17.12
C TYR A 295 9.50 14.13 -18.30
N PRO A 296 10.60 13.66 -18.91
CA PRO A 296 12.01 13.76 -18.49
C PRO A 296 12.74 15.07 -18.82
N GLY A 297 12.05 16.05 -19.40
CA GLY A 297 12.62 17.33 -19.82
C GLY A 297 12.85 17.40 -21.32
N LYS A 298 13.14 18.60 -21.82
CA LYS A 298 13.29 18.88 -23.26
C LYS A 298 14.34 17.97 -23.90
N GLY A 299 13.96 17.24 -24.95
CA GLY A 299 14.78 16.26 -25.65
C GLY A 299 15.20 15.05 -24.80
N GLY A 300 14.68 14.92 -23.58
CA GLY A 300 14.87 13.77 -22.71
C GLY A 300 13.97 12.62 -23.13
N SER A 301 14.39 11.39 -22.84
CA SER A 301 13.60 10.17 -23.08
C SER A 301 13.73 9.25 -21.88
N VAL A 302 12.72 8.42 -21.65
CA VAL A 302 12.71 7.41 -20.60
C VAL A 302 12.10 6.12 -21.14
N VAL A 303 12.78 5.01 -20.85
CA VAL A 303 12.22 3.67 -20.96
C VAL A 303 12.29 3.05 -19.57
N ARG A 304 11.15 2.77 -18.95
CA ARG A 304 11.10 2.16 -17.61
C ARG A 304 9.94 1.19 -17.46
N SER A 305 10.09 0.24 -16.56
CA SER A 305 9.00 -0.62 -16.10
C SER A 305 8.22 0.05 -14.97
N LEU A 306 6.90 -0.02 -15.06
CA LEU A 306 5.97 0.15 -13.96
C LEU A 306 5.47 -1.25 -13.61
N HIS A 307 5.89 -1.74 -12.45
CA HIS A 307 5.61 -3.11 -12.02
C HIS A 307 4.25 -3.20 -11.34
N ASP A 308 3.40 -4.10 -11.84
CA ASP A 308 2.15 -4.53 -11.21
C ASP A 308 1.31 -3.38 -10.59
N PRO A 309 0.92 -2.36 -11.38
CA PRO A 309 0.22 -1.19 -10.85
C PRO A 309 -1.07 -1.58 -10.12
N PHE A 310 -1.76 -2.63 -10.56
CA PHE A 310 -3.06 -3.05 -10.02
C PHE A 310 -3.07 -4.35 -9.22
N GLY A 311 -1.95 -5.06 -9.10
CA GLY A 311 -1.91 -6.34 -8.36
C GLY A 311 -2.37 -7.56 -9.18
N ASP A 312 -2.49 -7.42 -10.50
CA ASP A 312 -2.88 -8.49 -11.44
C ASP A 312 -1.68 -9.23 -12.04
N GLY A 313 -0.47 -8.87 -11.63
CA GLY A 313 0.78 -9.46 -12.10
C GLY A 313 1.20 -9.02 -13.50
N ARG A 314 0.63 -7.91 -14.01
CA ARG A 314 0.99 -7.33 -15.31
C ARG A 314 1.77 -6.04 -15.14
N ASN A 315 2.74 -5.82 -16.02
CA ASN A 315 3.58 -4.64 -16.00
C ASN A 315 3.28 -3.73 -17.20
N VAL A 316 3.66 -2.46 -17.05
CA VAL A 316 3.66 -1.50 -18.15
C VAL A 316 5.10 -1.05 -18.41
N LEU A 317 5.59 -1.26 -19.63
CA LEU A 317 6.81 -0.61 -20.12
C LEU A 317 6.44 0.76 -20.68
N LEU A 318 6.86 1.81 -19.98
CA LEU A 318 6.65 3.19 -20.38
C LEU A 318 7.78 3.60 -21.32
N VAL A 319 7.43 3.97 -22.55
CA VAL A 319 8.36 4.52 -23.56
C VAL A 319 7.93 5.95 -23.83
N GLY A 320 8.60 6.91 -23.20
CA GLY A 320 8.11 8.29 -23.21
C GLY A 320 9.19 9.36 -23.25
N ALA A 321 8.73 10.57 -23.55
CA ALA A 321 9.53 11.78 -23.59
C ALA A 321 8.61 12.99 -23.35
N SER A 322 9.20 14.14 -23.06
CA SER A 322 8.45 15.40 -22.93
C SER A 322 8.16 16.06 -24.28
N ASP A 323 8.84 15.63 -25.34
CA ASP A 323 8.68 16.11 -26.71
C ASP A 323 9.06 15.05 -27.76
N ASP A 324 8.71 15.32 -29.01
CA ASP A 324 9.01 14.45 -30.16
C ASP A 324 10.51 14.27 -30.43
N GLY A 325 11.34 15.22 -29.99
CA GLY A 325 12.80 15.11 -30.09
C GLY A 325 13.33 14.00 -29.19
N GLY A 326 12.79 13.88 -27.98
CA GLY A 326 13.06 12.78 -27.06
C GLY A 326 12.54 11.44 -27.57
N MET A 327 11.32 11.39 -28.14
CA MET A 327 10.73 10.14 -28.66
C MET A 327 11.51 9.49 -29.81
N LYS A 328 12.40 10.23 -30.49
CA LYS A 328 13.20 9.71 -31.60
C LYS A 328 14.49 8.98 -31.16
N LYS A 329 14.88 9.09 -29.89
CA LYS A 329 16.07 8.44 -29.33
C LYS A 329 15.78 6.97 -29.01
#